data_AF-A0A959SRB6-F1
#
_entry.id   AF-A0A959SRB6-F1
#
_cell.length_a   1.000
_cell.length_b   1.000
_cell.length_c   1.000
_cell.angle_alpha   90.00
_cell.angle_beta   90.00
_cell.angle_gamma   90.00
#
_symmetry.space_group_name_H-M   'P 1'
#
loop_
_entity.id
_entity.type
_entity.pdbx_description
1 polymer ?
#
loop_
_entity_poly.entity_id
_entity_poly.type
_entity_poly.pdbx_seq_one_letter_code
_entity_poly.pdbx_strand_id
1 'polypeptide(L)'
;MGPVRIHAAASPFPGEWIPVLTGDGSFTLDNAQLQEHYHSVFGAATESRHVYITNGLHRSGGRNVKVLEVGLGTGLNALLTWMACRTGVLEVEYLGLEPFPVAPSLLAAVDHARAVGRPELREDFEAMMAAPE
;
A
#
# COMPACT_ATOMS: atom_id res chain seq x y z
N MET A 1 2.56 13.22 8.90
CA MET A 1 1.93 12.78 7.64
C MET A 1 0.59 13.48 7.55
N GLY A 2 0.32 14.16 6.44
CA GLY A 2 -0.97 14.75 6.18
C GLY A 2 -2.03 13.68 5.85
N PRO A 3 -3.30 14.05 5.82
CA PRO A 3 -4.43 13.13 5.61
C PRO A 3 -4.56 12.64 4.15
N VAL A 4 -5.09 11.42 3.96
CA VAL A 4 -5.25 10.72 2.67
C VAL A 4 -6.71 10.85 2.20
N ARG A 5 -6.94 11.22 0.93
CA ARG A 5 -8.28 11.39 0.31
C ARG A 5 -8.73 10.13 -0.41
N ILE A 6 -9.92 9.65 -0.08
CA ILE A 6 -10.45 8.40 -0.63
C ILE A 6 -11.90 8.64 -1.08
N HIS A 7 -12.12 8.77 -2.40
CA HIS A 7 -13.46 8.84 -2.98
C HIS A 7 -13.89 7.41 -3.33
N ALA A 8 -14.78 6.82 -2.52
CA ALA A 8 -15.23 5.45 -2.73
C ALA A 8 -16.44 5.38 -3.66
N ALA A 9 -16.26 4.81 -4.86
CA ALA A 9 -17.34 4.29 -5.68
C ALA A 9 -17.37 2.76 -5.61
N ALA A 10 -18.50 2.15 -5.98
CA ALA A 10 -18.53 0.70 -6.20
C ALA A 10 -17.50 0.35 -7.28
N SER A 11 -16.69 -0.69 -7.04
CA SER A 11 -15.70 -1.14 -8.02
C SER A 11 -16.41 -1.49 -9.33
N PRO A 12 -16.03 -0.90 -10.47
CA PRO A 12 -16.63 -1.18 -11.77
C PRO A 12 -16.07 -2.48 -12.36
N PHE A 13 -15.10 -3.09 -11.68
CA PHE A 13 -14.37 -4.23 -12.17
C PHE A 13 -15.15 -5.52 -11.90
N PRO A 14 -15.22 -6.43 -12.88
CA PRO A 14 -15.88 -7.71 -12.71
C PRO A 14 -15.04 -8.63 -11.82
N GLY A 15 -15.70 -9.59 -11.17
CA GLY A 15 -15.03 -10.58 -10.32
C GLY A 15 -14.75 -10.09 -8.90
N GLU A 16 -14.26 -11.01 -8.07
CA GLU A 16 -13.89 -10.74 -6.68
C GLU A 16 -12.37 -10.63 -6.56
N TRP A 17 -11.93 -9.75 -5.67
CA TRP A 17 -10.53 -9.64 -5.28
C TRP A 17 -10.23 -10.64 -4.16
N ILE A 18 -9.24 -11.51 -4.35
CA ILE A 18 -8.89 -12.56 -3.39
C ILE A 18 -7.44 -12.36 -2.94
N PRO A 19 -7.16 -12.42 -1.61
CA PRO A 19 -5.78 -12.40 -1.11
C PRO A 19 -4.99 -13.63 -1.58
N VAL A 20 -3.79 -13.41 -2.11
CA VAL A 20 -2.87 -14.46 -2.54
C VAL A 20 -1.52 -14.28 -1.86
N LEU A 21 -1.01 -15.35 -1.26
CA LEU A 21 0.32 -15.37 -0.65
C LEU A 21 1.39 -15.35 -1.75
N THR A 22 2.34 -14.44 -1.62
CA THR A 22 3.46 -14.27 -2.56
C THR A 22 4.72 -14.97 -2.06
N GLY A 23 5.73 -15.09 -2.94
CA GLY A 23 6.97 -15.82 -2.66
C GLY A 23 7.79 -15.31 -1.46
N ASP A 24 7.59 -14.06 -1.03
CA ASP A 24 8.28 -13.47 0.12
C ASP A 24 7.47 -13.48 1.42
N GLY A 25 6.31 -14.17 1.42
CA GLY A 25 5.42 -14.27 2.58
C GLY A 25 4.47 -13.09 2.77
N SER A 26 4.56 -12.05 1.93
CA SER A 26 3.55 -10.99 1.85
C SER A 26 2.37 -11.39 0.97
N PHE A 27 1.32 -10.57 0.94
CA PHE A 27 0.12 -10.84 0.14
C PHE A 27 -0.04 -9.83 -1.00
N THR A 28 -0.62 -10.32 -2.10
CA THR A 28 -1.19 -9.51 -3.18
C THR A 28 -2.70 -9.74 -3.22
N LEU A 29 -3.42 -8.99 -4.05
CA LEU A 29 -4.80 -9.28 -4.40
C LEU A 29 -4.85 -9.73 -5.86
N ASP A 30 -5.56 -10.81 -6.12
CA ASP A 30 -5.80 -11.38 -7.45
C ASP A 30 -7.24 -11.15 -7.90
N ASN A 31 -7.42 -10.85 -9.18
CA ASN A 31 -8.70 -10.90 -9.85
C ASN A 31 -8.61 -11.81 -11.08
N ALA A 32 -9.14 -13.03 -10.93
CA ALA A 32 -9.10 -14.05 -11.97
C ALA A 32 -9.82 -13.67 -13.27
N GLN A 33 -10.84 -12.80 -13.22
CA GLN A 33 -11.56 -12.37 -14.44
C GLN A 33 -10.78 -11.32 -15.22
N LEU A 34 -10.05 -10.45 -14.51
CA LEU A 34 -9.15 -9.49 -15.12
C LEU A 34 -7.79 -10.11 -15.49
N GLN A 35 -7.43 -11.25 -14.89
CA GLN A 35 -6.10 -11.84 -14.93
C GLN A 35 -5.00 -10.87 -14.44
N GLU A 36 -5.33 -10.10 -13.41
CA GLU A 36 -4.48 -9.03 -12.86
C GLU A 36 -4.21 -9.23 -11.37
N HIS A 37 -3.02 -8.79 -10.95
CA HIS A 37 -2.61 -8.76 -9.56
C HIS A 37 -2.23 -7.33 -9.14
N TYR A 38 -2.47 -6.97 -7.88
CA TYR A 38 -2.06 -5.64 -7.36
C TYR A 38 -0.54 -5.47 -7.27
N HIS A 39 0.17 -6.54 -6.91
CA HIS A 39 1.63 -6.62 -6.76
C HIS A 39 2.15 -7.96 -7.29
N SER A 40 3.46 -8.07 -7.52
CA SER A 40 4.11 -9.31 -7.96
C SER A 40 3.83 -10.49 -7.03
N VAL A 41 3.45 -11.61 -7.65
CA VAL A 41 3.28 -12.92 -6.98
C VAL A 41 4.60 -13.51 -6.46
N PHE A 42 5.75 -13.04 -6.98
CA PHE A 42 7.06 -13.50 -6.52
C PHE A 42 7.48 -12.84 -5.20
N GLY A 43 6.86 -11.73 -4.82
CA GLY A 43 7.09 -11.05 -3.55
C GLY A 43 6.67 -9.59 -3.58
N ALA A 44 5.47 -9.29 -3.08
CA ALA A 44 4.91 -7.94 -3.12
C ALA A 44 5.75 -6.97 -2.27
N ALA A 45 6.09 -7.35 -1.05
CA ALA A 45 6.88 -6.50 -0.15
C ALA A 45 8.33 -6.33 -0.62
N THR A 46 8.90 -7.32 -1.29
CA THR A 46 10.25 -7.28 -1.88
C THR A 46 10.28 -6.32 -3.06
N GLU A 47 9.31 -6.44 -3.97
CA GLU A 47 9.15 -5.53 -5.11
C GLU A 47 8.95 -4.09 -4.65
N SER A 48 7.99 -3.83 -3.75
CA SER A 48 7.74 -2.47 -3.24
C SER A 48 8.96 -1.87 -2.54
N ARG A 49 9.71 -2.64 -1.75
CA ARG A 49 10.96 -2.15 -1.14
C ARG A 49 12.02 -1.81 -2.20
N HIS A 50 12.14 -2.63 -3.23
CA HIS A 50 13.17 -2.44 -4.24
C HIS A 50 12.82 -1.29 -5.20
N VAL A 51 11.66 -1.35 -5.81
CA VAL A 51 11.21 -0.41 -6.85
C VAL A 51 10.83 0.92 -6.19
N TYR A 52 9.89 0.90 -5.25
CA TYR A 52 9.29 2.12 -4.72
C TYR A 52 10.18 2.81 -3.69
N ILE A 53 10.64 2.08 -2.66
CA ILE A 53 11.40 2.69 -1.57
C ILE A 53 12.86 2.96 -1.98
N THR A 54 13.57 1.93 -2.40
CA THR A 54 15.02 2.03 -2.66
C THR A 54 15.32 2.83 -3.91
N ASN A 55 14.63 2.54 -5.03
CA ASN A 55 14.88 3.20 -6.31
C ASN A 55 14.00 4.41 -6.60
N GLY A 56 12.87 4.57 -5.91
CA GLY A 56 12.02 5.75 -5.99
C GLY A 56 12.33 6.74 -4.87
N LEU A 57 11.74 6.52 -3.70
CA LEU A 57 11.74 7.44 -2.57
C LEU A 57 13.15 7.86 -2.13
N HIS A 58 14.04 6.90 -1.86
CA HIS A 58 15.39 7.19 -1.38
C HIS A 58 16.27 7.88 -2.44
N ARG A 59 16.00 7.64 -3.74
CA ARG A 59 16.73 8.29 -4.84
C ARG A 59 16.20 9.68 -5.19
N SER A 60 15.07 10.11 -4.62
CA SER A 60 14.56 11.48 -4.81
C SER A 60 15.56 12.55 -4.35
N GLY A 61 16.49 12.22 -3.45
CA GLY A 61 17.58 13.09 -3.01
C GLY A 61 17.18 14.23 -2.08
N GLY A 62 15.88 14.39 -1.79
CA GLY A 62 15.33 15.41 -0.91
C GLY A 62 15.11 14.89 0.51
N ARG A 63 15.31 15.76 1.51
CA ARG A 63 14.83 15.51 2.88
C ARG A 63 13.31 15.65 2.99
N ASN A 64 12.72 16.55 2.21
CA ASN A 64 11.29 16.81 2.15
C ASN A 64 10.78 16.37 0.78
N VAL A 65 9.97 15.32 0.74
CA VAL A 65 9.50 14.70 -0.51
C VAL A 65 7.97 14.76 -0.56
N LYS A 66 7.43 15.15 -1.71
CA LYS A 66 6.00 15.05 -1.99
C LYS A 66 5.77 13.86 -2.90
N VAL A 67 4.88 12.97 -2.51
CA VAL A 67 4.59 11.73 -3.22
C VAL A 67 3.13 11.73 -3.65
N LEU A 68 2.89 11.50 -4.94
CA LEU A 68 1.58 11.21 -5.49
C LEU A 68 1.58 9.74 -5.91
N GLU A 69 0.66 8.96 -5.34
CA GLU A 69 0.39 7.58 -5.76
C GLU A 69 -0.98 7.52 -6.44
N VAL A 70 -1.01 7.06 -7.69
CA VAL A 70 -2.25 6.81 -8.43
C VAL A 70 -2.55 5.33 -8.36
N GLY A 71 -3.68 4.96 -7.76
CA GLY A 71 -4.00 3.57 -7.42
C GLY A 71 -3.34 3.15 -6.12
N LEU A 72 -3.77 3.75 -4.99
CA LEU A 72 -3.26 3.41 -3.65
C LEU A 72 -3.43 1.91 -3.35
N GLY A 73 -4.52 1.31 -3.83
CA GLY A 73 -4.82 -0.09 -3.71
C GLY A 73 -4.77 -0.59 -2.27
N THR A 74 -3.89 -1.56 -2.02
CA THR A 74 -3.71 -2.15 -0.68
C THR A 74 -2.89 -1.28 0.28
N GLY A 75 -2.32 -0.18 -0.19
CA GLY A 75 -1.54 0.77 0.63
C GLY A 75 -0.14 0.28 1.03
N LEU A 76 0.37 -0.80 0.45
CA LEU A 76 1.69 -1.36 0.81
C LEU A 76 2.83 -0.34 0.66
N ASN A 77 2.83 0.43 -0.43
CA ASN A 77 3.83 1.48 -0.66
C ASN A 77 3.71 2.63 0.36
N ALA A 78 2.49 3.00 0.73
CA ALA A 78 2.23 4.01 1.76
C ALA A 78 2.72 3.55 3.14
N LEU A 79 2.47 2.29 3.52
CA LEU A 79 2.99 1.70 4.76
C LEU A 79 4.53 1.71 4.80
N LEU A 80 5.17 1.25 3.73
CA LEU A 80 6.63 1.23 3.65
C LEU A 80 7.23 2.64 3.67
N THR A 81 6.55 3.61 3.06
CA THR A 81 6.94 5.02 3.12
C THR A 81 6.82 5.56 4.54
N TRP A 82 5.71 5.29 5.22
CA TRP A 82 5.53 5.68 6.61
C TRP A 82 6.64 5.10 7.51
N MET A 83 6.99 3.82 7.32
CA MET A 83 8.12 3.19 8.01
C MET A 83 9.45 3.88 7.72
N ALA A 84 9.72 4.28 6.46
CA ALA A 84 10.94 4.98 6.09
C ALA A 84 11.05 6.35 6.79
N CYS A 85 9.94 7.08 6.91
CA CYS A 85 9.89 8.37 7.62
C CYS A 85 10.18 8.24 9.11
N ARG A 86 9.82 7.12 9.75
CA ARG A 86 10.06 6.89 11.19
C ARG A 86 11.54 6.83 11.56
N THR A 87 12.45 6.69 10.59
CA THR A 87 13.90 6.79 10.82
C THR A 87 14.36 8.24 11.10
N GLY A 88 13.51 9.25 10.84
CA GLY A 88 13.79 10.66 11.08
C GLY A 88 14.65 11.34 10.02
N VAL A 89 15.02 10.63 8.94
CA VAL A 89 15.85 11.16 7.85
C VAL A 89 15.03 11.82 6.74
N LEU A 90 13.78 11.36 6.55
CA LEU A 90 12.88 11.76 5.49
C LEU A 90 11.57 12.29 6.08
N GLU A 91 11.12 13.44 5.55
CA GLU A 91 9.79 13.98 5.75
C GLU A 91 9.01 13.84 4.44
N VAL A 92 7.86 13.17 4.50
CA VAL A 92 7.06 12.87 3.31
C VAL A 92 5.63 13.38 3.46
N GLU A 93 5.20 14.16 2.48
CA GLU A 93 3.80 14.48 2.22
C GLU A 93 3.29 13.47 1.18
N TYR A 94 2.33 12.63 1.56
CA TYR A 94 1.86 11.51 0.75
C TYR A 94 0.40 11.73 0.34
N LEU A 95 0.13 11.73 -0.95
CA LEU A 95 -1.21 11.79 -1.51
C LEU A 95 -1.47 10.51 -2.31
N GLY A 96 -2.33 9.65 -1.78
CA GLY A 96 -2.87 8.49 -2.51
C GLY A 96 -4.19 8.84 -3.17
N LEU A 97 -4.36 8.51 -4.45
CA LEU A 97 -5.62 8.59 -5.16
C LEU A 97 -6.16 7.18 -5.40
N GLU A 98 -7.35 6.90 -4.88
CA GLU A 98 -8.00 5.60 -5.06
C GLU A 98 -9.51 5.79 -5.27
N PRO A 99 -10.02 5.61 -6.50
CA PRO A 99 -11.45 5.68 -6.78
C PRO A 99 -12.24 4.46 -6.28
N PHE A 100 -11.57 3.31 -6.09
CA PHE A 100 -12.21 2.04 -5.70
C PHE A 100 -11.45 1.39 -4.53
N PRO A 101 -11.66 1.91 -3.30
CA PRO A 101 -10.88 1.49 -2.15
C PRO A 101 -11.07 0.01 -1.84
N VAL A 102 -9.97 -0.65 -1.49
CA VAL A 102 -10.00 -2.05 -1.07
C VAL A 102 -10.82 -2.16 0.21
N ALA A 103 -11.74 -3.14 0.25
CA ALA A 103 -12.61 -3.34 1.39
C ALA A 103 -11.79 -3.58 2.68
N PRO A 104 -12.22 -3.04 3.85
CA PRO A 104 -11.50 -3.23 5.11
C PRO A 104 -11.25 -4.70 5.47
N SER A 105 -12.19 -5.60 5.13
CA SER A 105 -12.02 -7.04 5.34
C SER A 105 -10.88 -7.64 4.51
N LEU A 106 -10.67 -7.15 3.28
CA LEU A 106 -9.56 -7.57 2.43
C LEU A 106 -8.23 -6.98 2.92
N LEU A 107 -8.22 -5.71 3.34
CA LEU A 107 -7.03 -5.09 3.95
C LEU A 107 -6.60 -5.86 5.21
N ALA A 108 -7.55 -6.23 6.06
CA ALA A 108 -7.31 -7.03 7.25
C ALA A 108 -6.79 -8.45 6.92
N ALA A 109 -7.18 -9.01 5.77
CA ALA A 109 -6.75 -10.33 5.31
C ALA A 109 -5.34 -10.33 4.71
N VAL A 110 -4.93 -9.28 3.98
CA VAL A 110 -3.56 -9.15 3.47
C VAL A 110 -2.56 -8.84 4.58
N ASP A 111 -2.98 -8.15 5.65
CA ASP A 111 -2.20 -7.84 6.86
C ASP A 111 -0.75 -7.39 6.55
N HIS A 112 -0.64 -6.32 5.76
CA HIS A 112 0.66 -5.80 5.32
C HIS A 112 1.59 -5.45 6.48
N ALA A 113 1.04 -4.94 7.58
CA ALA A 113 1.79 -4.63 8.79
C ALA A 113 2.53 -5.88 9.32
N ARG A 114 1.85 -7.02 9.43
CA ARG A 114 2.48 -8.29 9.78
C ARG A 114 3.48 -8.75 8.71
N ALA A 115 3.11 -8.67 7.44
CA ALA A 115 3.95 -9.13 6.32
C ALA A 115 5.30 -8.39 6.24
N VAL A 116 5.33 -7.11 6.62
CA VAL A 116 6.57 -6.31 6.66
C VAL A 116 7.30 -6.39 8.00
N GLY A 117 6.85 -7.26 8.91
CA GLY A 117 7.48 -7.51 10.21
C GLY A 117 7.18 -6.46 11.27
N ARG A 118 6.09 -5.69 11.12
CA ARG A 118 5.69 -4.58 12.00
C ARG A 118 4.22 -4.69 12.42
N PRO A 119 3.81 -5.81 13.05
CA PRO A 119 2.40 -6.04 13.40
C PRO A 119 1.81 -4.97 14.32
N GLU A 120 2.64 -4.27 15.08
CA GLU A 120 2.22 -3.16 15.94
C GLU A 120 1.74 -1.93 15.17
N LEU A 121 2.03 -1.85 13.85
CA LEU A 121 1.52 -0.78 12.98
C LEU A 121 0.13 -1.05 12.42
N ARG A 122 -0.44 -2.23 12.68
CA ARG A 122 -1.65 -2.70 12.01
C ARG A 122 -2.84 -1.76 12.22
N GLU A 123 -3.17 -1.45 13.47
CA GLU A 123 -4.34 -0.64 13.80
C GLU A 123 -4.24 0.77 13.19
N ASP A 124 -3.09 1.42 13.38
CA ASP A 124 -2.84 2.75 12.81
C ASP A 124 -2.87 2.73 11.27
N PHE A 125 -2.33 1.68 10.64
CA PHE A 125 -2.34 1.54 9.19
C PHE A 125 -3.74 1.28 8.64
N GLU A 126 -4.52 0.39 9.25
CA GLU A 126 -5.91 0.14 8.89
C GLU A 126 -6.74 1.42 9.07
N ALA A 127 -6.53 2.18 10.15
CA ALA A 127 -7.17 3.48 10.38
C ALA A 127 -6.78 4.50 9.30
N MET A 128 -5.51 4.56 8.91
CA MET A 128 -5.02 5.42 7.82
C MET A 128 -5.70 5.08 6.48
N MET A 129 -5.90 3.79 6.19
CA MET A 129 -6.56 3.33 4.96
C MET A 129 -8.09 3.48 5.00
N ALA A 130 -8.67 3.51 6.19
CA ALA A 130 -10.12 3.68 6.39
C ALA A 130 -10.55 5.14 6.49
N ALA A 131 -9.63 6.06 6.78
CA ALA A 131 -9.93 7.48 6.94
C ALA A 131 -10.28 8.12 5.59
N PRO A 132 -11.53 8.59 5.41
CA PRO A 132 -11.86 9.42 4.27
C PRO A 132 -11.43 10.86 4.54
N GLU A 133 -10.86 11.50 3.54
CA GLU A 133 -11.04 12.94 3.32
C GLU A 133 -11.92 13.18 2.09
#